data_AF-A0A1T3VYH4-F1
#
_entry.id   AF-A0A1T3VYH4-F1
#
_cell.length_a   1.000
_cell.length_b   1.000
_cell.length_c   1.000
_cell.angle_alpha   90.00
_cell.angle_beta   90.00
_cell.angle_gamma   90.00
#
_symmetry.space_group_name_H-M   'P 1'
#
loop_
_entity.id
_entity.type
_entity.pdbx_description
1 polymer ?
#
loop_
_entity_poly.entity_id
_entity_poly.type
_entity_poly.pdbx_seq_one_letter_code
_entity_poly.pdbx_strand_id
1 'polypeptide(L)' 'MTLNLTAEEVLTTTRSVRKRLDFDKPVPREVLLECLDIALQAPTGSNAQGWQWVFVEDPAKKKALADIY' A
#
# COMPACT_ATOMS: atom_id res chain seq x y z
N MET A 1 2.41 11.22 8.24
CA MET A 1 3.12 12.45 7.78
C MET A 1 2.42 12.89 6.51
N THR A 2 1.73 14.03 6.53
CA THR A 2 0.98 14.52 5.36
C THR A 2 1.93 15.18 4.38
N LEU A 3 2.01 14.64 3.17
CA LEU A 3 2.68 15.29 2.05
C LEU A 3 1.67 16.28 1.46
N ASN A 4 1.95 17.59 1.51
CA ASN A 4 1.06 18.65 1.04
C ASN A 4 0.95 18.67 -0.50
N LEU A 5 0.56 17.54 -1.10
CA LEU A 5 0.44 17.33 -2.53
C LEU A 5 -1.02 17.52 -2.96
N THR A 6 -1.21 18.08 -4.14
CA THR A 6 -2.48 18.10 -4.83
C THR A 6 -2.83 16.72 -5.40
N ALA A 7 -4.11 16.50 -5.73
CA ALA A 7 -4.54 15.27 -6.41
C ALA A 7 -3.82 15.06 -7.75
N GLU A 8 -3.56 16.13 -8.51
CA GLU A 8 -2.82 16.06 -9.76
C GLU A 8 -1.36 15.61 -9.53
N GLU A 9 -0.68 16.18 -8.54
CA GLU A 9 0.69 15.78 -8.20
C GLU A 9 0.75 14.31 -7.77
N VAL A 10 -0.18 13.85 -6.93
CA VAL A 10 -0.25 12.44 -6.53
C VAL A 10 -0.39 11.52 -7.75
N LEU A 11 -1.33 11.82 -8.66
CA LEU A 11 -1.61 10.97 -9.82
C LEU A 11 -0.50 11.02 -10.88
N THR A 12 0.14 12.17 -11.08
CA THR A 12 1.16 12.36 -12.13
C THR A 12 2.56 11.95 -11.69
N THR A 13 2.83 11.85 -10.38
CA THR A 13 4.16 11.48 -9.85
C THR A 13 4.25 10.05 -9.31
N THR A 14 3.13 9.40 -9.02
CA THR A 14 3.14 7.99 -8.58
C THR A 14 3.73 7.10 -9.69
N ARG A 15 4.74 6.28 -9.36
CA ARG A 15 5.43 5.35 -10.27
C ARG A 15 5.55 3.99 -9.61
N SER A 16 5.66 2.92 -10.41
CA SER A 16 6.05 1.62 -9.89
C SER A 16 7.55 1.63 -9.53
N VAL A 17 7.87 1.63 -8.23
CA VAL A 17 9.25 1.61 -7.72
C VAL A 17 9.66 0.17 -7.38
N ARG A 18 10.76 -0.34 -7.97
CA ARG A 18 11.20 -1.74 -7.79
C ARG A 18 12.67 -1.93 -7.39
N LYS A 19 13.55 -0.93 -7.60
CA LYS A 19 15.01 -1.07 -7.44
C LYS A 19 15.67 -0.09 -6.46
N ARG A 20 14.91 0.87 -5.93
CA ARG A 20 15.44 1.98 -5.11
C ARG A 20 14.67 2.12 -3.79
N LEU A 21 14.35 0.98 -3.18
CA LEU A 21 13.72 0.93 -1.87
C LEU A 21 14.81 0.85 -0.81
N ASP A 22 14.60 1.57 0.29
CA ASP A 22 15.38 1.42 1.52
C ASP A 22 14.72 0.29 2.34
N PHE A 23 15.40 -0.86 2.42
CA PHE A 23 14.88 -2.05 3.10
C PHE A 23 15.13 -2.03 4.61
N ASP A 24 16.02 -1.16 5.09
CA ASP A 24 16.35 -1.02 6.52
C ASP A 24 15.38 -0.05 7.23
N LYS A 25 14.66 0.77 6.46
CA LYS A 25 13.62 1.67 6.97
C LYS A 25 12.26 0.97 7.04
N PRO A 26 11.76 0.60 8.24
CA PRO A 26 10.42 0.03 8.37
C PRO A 26 9.35 1.08 8.04
N VAL A 27 8.23 0.63 7.48
CA VAL A 27 7.00 1.43 7.39
C VAL A 27 6.22 1.21 8.68
N PRO A 28 5.95 2.27 9.48
CA PRO A 28 5.16 2.13 10.70
C PRO A 28 3.75 1.63 10.41
N ARG A 29 3.17 0.84 11.32
CA ARG A 29 1.85 0.21 11.10
C ARG A 29 0.76 1.26 10.93
N GLU A 30 0.82 2.36 11.66
CA GLU A 30 -0.14 3.45 11.58
C GLU A 30 -0.22 4.07 10.18
N VAL A 31 0.91 4.14 9.46
CA VAL A 31 0.94 4.64 8.08
C VAL A 31 0.18 3.68 7.15
N LEU A 32 0.34 2.37 7.33
CA LEU A 32 -0.39 1.37 6.54
C LEU A 32 -1.90 1.43 6.79
N LEU A 33 -2.31 1.66 8.04
CA LEU A 33 -3.72 1.79 8.41
C LEU A 33 -4.33 3.09 7.87
N GLU A 34 -3.60 4.22 7.93
CA GLU A 34 -4.03 5.49 7.31
C GLU A 34 -4.24 5.32 5.80
N CYS A 35 -3.33 4.61 5.10
CA CYS A 35 -3.52 4.29 3.68
C CYS A 35 -4.76 3.42 3.43
N LEU A 36 -5.04 2.45 4.31
CA LEU A 36 -6.20 1.60 4.21
C LEU A 36 -7.50 2.39 4.42
N ASP A 37 -7.57 3.27 5.40
CA ASP A 37 -8.73 4.12 5.67
C ASP A 37 -9.09 5.00 4.46
N ILE A 38 -8.08 5.52 3.76
CA ILE A 38 -8.25 6.25 2.49
C ILE A 38 -8.74 5.31 1.38
N ALA A 39 -8.17 4.11 1.25
CA ALA A 39 -8.55 3.15 0.22
C ALA A 39 -10.00 2.66 0.35
N LEU A 40 -10.51 2.57 1.59
CA LEU A 40 -11.91 2.18 1.87
C LEU A 40 -12.94 3.18 1.35
N GLN A 41 -12.54 4.40 0.97
CA GLN A 41 -13.44 5.38 0.34
C GLN A 41 -13.78 5.02 -1.12
N ALA A 42 -13.10 4.02 -1.71
CA ALA A 42 -13.37 3.60 -3.08
C ALA A 42 -14.79 3.00 -3.22
N PRO A 43 -15.56 3.37 -4.26
CA PRO A 43 -16.89 2.83 -4.48
C PRO A 43 -16.82 1.34 -4.87
N THR A 44 -17.82 0.57 -4.45
CA THR A 44 -18.03 -0.82 -4.90
C THR A 44 -19.43 -1.04 -5.43
N GLY A 45 -19.58 -2.00 -6.36
CA GLY A 45 -20.89 -2.40 -6.86
C GLY A 45 -21.81 -2.77 -5.70
N SER A 46 -22.99 -2.14 -5.64
CA SER A 46 -23.96 -2.29 -4.54
C SER A 46 -23.40 -2.06 -3.13
N ASN A 47 -22.29 -1.32 -3.00
CA ASN A 47 -21.56 -1.16 -1.74
C ASN A 47 -21.16 -2.49 -1.07
N ALA A 48 -20.91 -3.54 -1.85
CA ALA A 48 -20.63 -4.88 -1.32
C ALA A 48 -19.30 -4.98 -0.56
N GLN A 49 -18.35 -4.07 -0.80
CA GLN A 49 -17.07 -3.99 -0.08
C GLN A 49 -16.32 -5.34 0.02
N GLY A 50 -16.36 -6.16 -1.03
CA GLY A 50 -15.83 -7.53 -1.03
C GLY A 50 -14.31 -7.70 -0.98
N TRP A 51 -13.55 -6.63 -0.75
CA TRP A 51 -12.10 -6.66 -0.63
C TRP A 51 -11.65 -7.27 0.71
N GLN A 52 -10.48 -7.90 0.69
CA GLN A 52 -9.79 -8.38 1.88
C GLN A 52 -8.35 -7.87 1.84
N TRP A 53 -7.82 -7.45 2.97
CA TRP A 53 -6.49 -6.89 3.09
C TRP A 53 -5.63 -7.77 3.98
N VAL A 54 -4.44 -8.15 3.50
CA VAL A 54 -3.50 -8.99 4.24
C VAL A 54 -2.12 -8.32 4.23
N PHE A 55 -1.69 -7.84 5.39
CA PHE A 55 -0.33 -7.32 5.56
C PHE A 55 0.63 -8.47 5.85
N VAL A 56 1.50 -8.77 4.88
CA VAL A 56 2.52 -9.82 5.01
C VAL A 56 3.80 -9.21 5.59
N GLU A 57 4.08 -9.49 6.86
CA GLU A 57 5.28 -8.99 7.55
C GLU A 57 6.34 -10.07 7.76
N ASP A 58 5.91 -11.33 7.90
CA ASP A 58 6.78 -12.48 8.12
C ASP A 58 7.78 -12.67 6.94
N PRO A 59 9.10 -12.66 7.21
CA PRO A 59 10.12 -12.78 6.16
C PRO A 59 10.04 -14.08 5.35
N ALA A 60 9.69 -15.20 5.99
CA ALA A 60 9.59 -16.49 5.29
C ALA A 60 8.40 -16.51 4.32
N LYS A 61 7.25 -15.97 4.73
CA LYS A 61 6.09 -15.77 3.84
C LYS A 61 6.41 -14.82 2.69
N LYS A 62 7.10 -13.70 2.95
CA LYS A 62 7.54 -12.77 1.88
C LYS A 62 8.42 -13.49 0.87
N LYS A 63 9.37 -14.32 1.33
CA LYS A 63 10.27 -15.08 0.46
C LYS A 63 9.49 -16.10 -0.38
N ALA A 64 8.59 -16.87 0.23
CA ALA A 64 7.76 -17.83 -0.48
C ALA A 64 6.89 -17.17 -1.57
N LEU A 65 6.33 -15.99 -1.30
CA LEU A 65 5.59 -15.19 -2.30
C LEU A 65 6.50 -14.69 -3.42
N ALA A 66 7.72 -14.26 -3.10
CA ALA A 66 8.68 -13.81 -4.10
C ALA A 66 9.18 -14.93 -5.02
N ASP A 67 9.15 -16.20 -4.59
CA ASP A 67 9.56 -17.34 -5.40
C ASP A 67 8.50 -17.77 -6.44
N ILE A 68 7.24 -17.34 -6.26
CA ILE A 68 6.13 -17.64 -7.17
C ILE A 68 5.66 -16.44 -8.02
N TYR A 69 6.28 -15.27 -7.84
CA TYR A 69 5.97 -14.03 -8.55
C TYR A 69 7.09 -13.69 -9.54
#